data_AF-A0A6S6ZU49-F1
#
_entry.id   AF-A0A6S6ZU49-F1
#
_cell.length_a   1.000
_cell.length_b   1.000
_cell.length_c   1.000
_cell.angle_alpha   90.00
_cell.angle_beta   90.00
_cell.angle_gamma   90.00
#
_symmetry.space_group_name_H-M   'P 1'
#
loop_
_entity.id
_entity.type
_entity.pdbx_description
1 polymer ?
#
loop_
_entity_poly.entity_id
_entity_poly.type
_entity_poly.pdbx_seq_one_letter_code
_entity_poly.pdbx_strand_id
1 'polypeptide(L)'
;MTGDQFLILLVCAIALYMYLKAQARRRAEEALVRSLSTVNGEESAHVLLSFNRRAGIAISRDAKSVCLAGGNWINAEVFDISEVLGAELYIDGECETSTSRSSQIAGAAVGGLLLGGVGLIVGGLSGKKKTNRKVSSIEVRVVVNDTNNPLHDVPLLQRETSRNSPEAKRIIEEARLFHAQLDVLIKRADQAQREAEHQKLIEAQSARANVPALSIADELRKLTELRSSGELSHAEFQALRSKLIA
;
A
#
# COMPACT_ATOMS: atom_id res chain seq x y z
N MET A 1 42.48 35.17 28.43
CA MET A 1 41.89 35.28 27.07
C MET A 1 41.35 36.69 26.90
N THR A 2 41.74 37.39 25.83
CA THR A 2 41.16 38.69 25.50
C THR A 2 39.75 38.50 24.91
N GLY A 3 38.89 39.53 24.95
CA GLY A 3 37.54 39.47 24.37
C GLY A 3 37.54 39.01 22.90
N ASP A 4 38.56 39.41 22.14
CA ASP A 4 38.74 39.02 20.74
C ASP A 4 38.99 37.52 20.57
N GLN A 5 39.74 36.89 21.48
CA GLN A 5 39.98 35.45 21.45
C GLN A 5 38.70 34.64 21.70
N PHE A 6 37.80 35.14 22.57
CA PHE A 6 36.52 34.48 22.81
C PHE A 6 35.58 34.59 21.59
N LEU A 7 35.53 35.75 20.94
CA LEU A 7 34.73 35.97 19.74
C LEU A 7 35.17 35.06 18.59
N ILE A 8 36.48 34.94 18.36
CA ILE A 8 37.03 34.06 17.31
C ILE A 8 36.64 32.60 17.58
N LEU A 9 36.79 32.11 18.82
CA LEU A 9 36.42 30.74 19.18
C LEU A 9 34.92 30.47 18.98
N LEU A 10 34.06 31.43 19.32
CA LEU A 10 32.62 31.31 19.12
C LEU A 10 32.25 31.19 17.63
N VAL A 11 32.84 32.04 16.78
CA VAL A 11 32.61 31.99 15.33
C VAL A 11 33.11 30.66 14.75
N CYS A 12 34.29 30.18 15.16
CA CYS A 12 34.81 28.88 14.74
C CYS A 12 33.90 27.73 15.18
N ALA A 13 33.35 27.75 16.40
CA ALA A 13 32.43 26.73 16.89
C ALA A 13 31.12 26.71 16.09
N ILE A 14 30.55 27.87 15.77
CA ILE A 14 29.34 27.97 14.93
C ILE A 14 29.62 27.46 13.52
N ALA A 15 30.75 27.86 12.91
CA ALA A 15 31.14 27.40 11.58
C ALA A 15 31.35 25.87 11.55
N LEU A 16 32.02 25.31 12.55
CA LEU A 16 32.21 23.86 12.69
C LEU A 16 30.87 23.13 12.87
N TYR A 17 29.99 23.64 13.72
CA TYR A 17 28.65 23.06 13.90
C TYR A 17 27.84 23.08 12.59
N MET A 18 27.85 24.20 11.86
CA MET A 18 27.19 24.32 10.56
C MET A 18 27.78 23.35 9.53
N TYR A 19 29.11 23.19 9.52
CA TYR A 19 29.81 22.24 8.66
C TYR A 19 29.42 20.80 8.97
N LEU A 20 29.46 20.38 10.24
CA LEU A 20 29.07 19.04 10.67
C LEU A 20 27.60 18.74 10.34
N LYS A 21 26.71 19.69 10.59
CA LYS A 21 25.28 19.58 10.25
C LYS A 21 25.05 19.45 8.74
N ALA A 22 25.76 20.24 7.93
CA ALA A 22 25.69 20.15 6.48
C ALA A 22 26.23 18.81 5.95
N GLN A 23 27.32 18.31 6.54
CA GLN A 23 27.90 17.01 6.18
C GLN A 23 26.97 15.85 6.55
N ALA A 24 26.39 15.87 7.76
CA ALA A 24 25.41 14.88 8.19
C ALA A 24 24.18 14.87 7.26
N ARG A 25 23.70 16.05 6.86
CA ARG A 25 22.60 16.19 5.89
C ARG A 25 22.94 15.56 4.54
N ARG A 26 24.12 15.85 3.98
CA ARG A 26 24.55 15.26 2.70
C ARG A 26 24.64 13.74 2.76
N ARG A 27 25.20 13.19 3.85
CA ARG A 27 25.26 11.73 4.06
C ARG A 27 23.87 11.10 4.12
N ALA A 28 22.93 11.75 4.81
CA ALA A 28 21.55 11.27 4.89
C ALA A 28 20.85 11.32 3.51
N GLU A 29 21.03 12.40 2.75
CA GLU A 29 20.51 12.52 1.38
C GLU A 29 21.10 11.45 0.45
N GLU A 30 22.42 11.21 0.51
CA GLU A 30 23.08 10.15 -0.27
C GLU A 30 22.61 8.75 0.13
N ALA A 31 22.44 8.49 1.42
CA ALA A 31 21.94 7.21 1.92
C ALA A 31 20.50 6.95 1.43
N LEU A 32 19.63 7.95 1.49
CA LEU A 32 18.26 7.87 1.01
C LEU A 32 18.19 7.64 -0.50
N VAL A 33 19.00 8.37 -1.28
CA VAL A 33 19.06 8.16 -2.74
C VAL A 33 19.57 6.76 -3.07
N ARG A 34 20.55 6.24 -2.32
CA ARG A 34 21.05 4.87 -2.50
C ARG A 34 19.97 3.84 -2.20
N SER A 35 19.27 3.95 -1.07
CA SER A 35 18.21 3.00 -0.70
C SER A 35 17.04 2.98 -1.68
N LEU A 36 16.79 4.10 -2.36
CA LEU A 36 15.76 4.19 -3.40
C LEU A 36 16.26 3.79 -4.79
N SER A 37 17.57 3.90 -5.05
CA SER A 37 18.14 3.48 -6.34
C SER A 37 18.20 1.97 -6.50
N THR A 38 18.26 1.22 -5.38
CA THR A 38 18.31 -0.23 -5.37
C THR A 38 17.29 -0.80 -4.40
N VAL A 39 16.35 -1.60 -4.91
CA VAL A 39 15.35 -2.32 -4.10
C VAL A 39 15.60 -3.81 -4.27
N ASN A 40 15.71 -4.55 -3.16
CA ASN A 40 16.03 -5.99 -3.14
C ASN A 40 17.32 -6.37 -3.89
N GLY A 41 18.29 -5.46 -3.94
CA GLY A 41 19.57 -5.69 -4.62
C GLY A 41 19.55 -5.41 -6.13
N GLU A 42 18.42 -4.98 -6.69
CA GLU A 42 18.27 -4.63 -8.11
C GLU A 42 18.01 -3.13 -8.29
N GLU A 43 18.43 -2.58 -9.43
CA GLU A 43 18.11 -1.19 -9.78
C GLU A 43 16.60 -1.01 -9.96
N SER A 44 16.04 -0.05 -9.24
CA SER A 44 14.63 0.32 -9.24
C SER A 44 14.12 0.67 -10.64
N ALA A 45 12.88 0.29 -10.96
CA ALA A 45 12.24 0.66 -12.23
C ALA A 45 11.91 2.16 -12.29
N HIS A 46 11.35 2.68 -11.19
CA HIS A 46 10.93 4.06 -11.07
C HIS A 46 11.25 4.58 -9.69
N VAL A 47 11.68 5.84 -9.60
CA VAL A 47 12.03 6.51 -8.35
C VAL A 47 11.42 7.91 -8.35
N LEU A 48 10.72 8.24 -7.28
CA LEU A 48 10.19 9.57 -6.99
C LEU A 48 10.88 10.11 -5.75
N LEU A 49 11.54 11.27 -5.87
CA LEU A 49 12.22 11.93 -4.76
C LEU A 49 11.49 13.20 -4.37
N SER A 50 11.46 13.49 -3.07
CA SER A 50 10.97 14.76 -2.57
C SER A 50 11.86 15.92 -3.03
N PHE A 51 11.30 17.14 -3.10
CA PHE A 51 12.04 18.34 -3.53
C PHE A 51 13.29 18.62 -2.68
N ASN A 52 13.27 18.19 -1.41
CA ASN A 52 14.36 18.34 -0.46
C ASN A 52 15.25 17.10 -0.31
N ARG A 53 14.98 16.02 -1.06
CA ARG A 53 15.67 14.72 -1.00
C ARG A 53 15.71 14.09 0.39
N ARG A 54 14.67 14.31 1.18
CA ARG A 54 14.50 13.73 2.53
C ARG A 54 13.39 12.70 2.61
N ALA A 55 12.68 12.46 1.50
CA ALA A 55 11.70 11.41 1.35
C ALA A 55 11.70 10.90 -0.09
N GLY A 56 11.18 9.71 -0.32
CA GLY A 56 10.95 9.20 -1.67
C GLY A 56 10.29 7.83 -1.69
N ILE A 57 9.88 7.44 -2.89
CA ILE A 57 9.28 6.14 -3.21
C ILE A 57 10.07 5.55 -4.36
N ALA A 58 10.38 4.26 -4.29
CA ALA A 58 10.92 3.51 -5.42
C ALA A 58 10.07 2.28 -5.69
N ILE A 59 9.90 1.95 -6.97
CA ILE A 59 9.21 0.75 -7.44
C ILE A 59 10.31 -0.24 -7.87
N SER A 60 10.25 -1.48 -7.37
CA SER A 60 11.21 -2.53 -7.76
C SER A 60 11.09 -2.88 -9.24
N ARG A 61 12.16 -3.44 -9.82
CA ARG A 61 12.23 -3.80 -11.24
C ARG A 61 11.16 -4.81 -11.67
N ASP A 62 10.88 -5.78 -10.82
CA ASP A 62 9.83 -6.79 -11.02
C ASP A 62 8.42 -6.26 -10.72
N ALA A 63 8.31 -5.02 -10.27
CA ALA A 63 7.08 -4.32 -9.89
C ALA A 63 6.26 -5.05 -8.81
N LYS A 64 6.91 -5.85 -7.96
CA LYS A 64 6.28 -6.57 -6.85
C LYS A 64 6.45 -5.88 -5.50
N SER A 65 7.32 -4.89 -5.40
CA SER A 65 7.60 -4.21 -4.15
C SER A 65 7.81 -2.72 -4.34
N VAL A 66 7.58 -1.96 -3.27
CA VAL A 66 7.87 -0.54 -3.19
C VAL A 66 8.79 -0.27 -2.00
N CYS A 67 9.79 0.57 -2.19
CA CYS A 67 10.64 1.09 -1.13
C CYS A 67 10.16 2.49 -0.75
N LEU A 68 9.82 2.70 0.51
CA LEU A 68 9.38 3.97 1.07
C LEU A 68 10.48 4.47 2.01
N ALA A 69 10.96 5.68 1.78
CA ALA A 69 12.05 6.24 2.56
C ALA A 69 11.74 7.66 3.04
N GLY A 70 12.15 7.95 4.29
CA GLY A 70 12.16 9.31 4.82
C GLY A 70 10.79 9.92 5.14
N GLY A 71 10.73 11.24 5.25
CA GLY A 71 9.56 11.97 5.76
C GLY A 71 9.61 12.12 7.30
N ASN A 72 8.57 11.65 8.00
CA ASN A 72 8.54 11.58 9.47
C ASN A 72 9.38 10.43 10.06
N TRP A 73 10.13 9.72 9.23
CA TRP A 73 10.66 8.39 9.51
C TRP A 73 12.17 8.32 9.33
N ILE A 74 12.78 7.38 10.07
CA ILE A 74 14.24 7.30 10.21
C ILE A 74 14.88 6.47 9.08
N ASN A 75 14.19 5.41 8.61
CA ASN A 75 14.77 4.42 7.70
C ASN A 75 13.96 4.26 6.40
N ALA A 76 14.61 3.67 5.40
CA ALA A 76 13.94 3.16 4.21
C ALA A 76 13.41 1.74 4.49
N GLU A 77 12.20 1.46 4.04
CA GLU A 77 11.52 0.19 4.26
C GLU A 77 10.93 -0.31 2.94
N VAL A 78 10.99 -1.62 2.72
CA VAL A 78 10.50 -2.27 1.51
C VAL A 78 9.23 -3.02 1.85
N PHE A 79 8.17 -2.72 1.13
CA PHE A 79 6.86 -3.34 1.25
C PHE A 79 6.56 -4.16 0.00
N ASP A 80 5.97 -5.34 0.16
CA ASP A 80 5.34 -6.01 -0.97
C ASP A 80 4.18 -5.15 -1.48
N ILE A 81 3.92 -5.17 -2.78
CA ILE A 81 2.83 -4.37 -3.36
C ILE A 81 1.46 -4.75 -2.77
N SER A 82 1.29 -5.98 -2.28
CA SER A 82 0.09 -6.41 -1.57
C SER A 82 -0.09 -5.71 -0.21
N GLU A 83 0.98 -5.18 0.39
CA GLU A 83 0.94 -4.41 1.63
C GLU A 83 0.60 -2.94 1.39
N VAL A 84 0.62 -2.47 0.14
CA VAL A 84 0.20 -1.11 -0.22
C VAL A 84 -1.32 -1.03 -0.31
N LEU A 85 -1.93 -0.25 0.56
CA LEU A 85 -3.39 -0.08 0.66
C LEU A 85 -3.93 0.93 -0.33
N GLY A 86 -3.15 1.97 -0.64
CA GLY A 86 -3.55 3.02 -1.56
C GLY A 86 -2.46 4.05 -1.84
N ALA A 87 -2.73 4.90 -2.82
CA ALA A 87 -1.89 6.04 -3.16
C ALA A 87 -2.74 7.25 -3.56
N GLU A 88 -2.31 8.44 -3.17
CA GLU A 88 -3.05 9.70 -3.31
C GLU A 88 -2.11 10.79 -3.83
N LEU A 89 -2.64 11.67 -4.70
CA LEU A 89 -1.96 12.88 -5.16
C LEU A 89 -2.68 14.09 -4.59
N TYR A 90 -1.98 14.89 -3.80
CA TYR A 90 -2.47 16.15 -3.26
C TYR A 90 -1.88 17.35 -4.00
N ILE A 91 -2.72 18.34 -4.30
CA ILE A 91 -2.30 19.65 -4.79
C ILE A 91 -3.01 20.71 -3.93
N ASP A 92 -2.23 21.59 -3.30
CA ASP A 92 -2.75 22.61 -2.38
C ASP A 92 -3.61 22.04 -1.24
N GLY A 93 -3.26 20.84 -0.76
CA GLY A 93 -3.99 20.12 0.29
C GLY A 93 -5.29 19.45 -0.18
N GLU A 94 -5.65 19.56 -1.46
CA GLU A 94 -6.78 18.86 -2.04
C GLU A 94 -6.32 17.58 -2.75
N CYS A 95 -6.98 16.45 -2.47
CA CYS A 95 -6.75 15.20 -3.18
C CYS A 95 -7.28 15.31 -4.62
N GLU A 96 -6.38 15.25 -5.60
CA GLU A 96 -6.71 15.36 -7.03
C GLU A 96 -6.95 13.99 -7.66
N THR A 97 -6.25 12.95 -7.21
CA THR A 97 -6.49 11.56 -7.60
C THR A 97 -6.12 10.61 -6.46
N SER A 98 -6.87 9.51 -6.36
CA SER A 98 -6.70 8.49 -5.33
C SER A 98 -6.94 7.10 -5.92
N THR A 99 -6.21 6.12 -5.42
CA THR A 99 -6.39 4.71 -5.72
C THR A 99 -6.28 3.91 -4.43
N SER A 100 -7.06 2.83 -4.34
CA SER A 100 -7.09 1.95 -3.18
C SER A 100 -7.41 0.52 -3.59
N ARG A 101 -7.05 -0.44 -2.73
CA ARG A 101 -7.39 -1.84 -2.90
C ARG A 101 -8.90 -2.06 -2.81
N SER A 102 -9.48 -2.79 -3.76
CA SER A 102 -10.94 -2.97 -3.81
C SER A 102 -11.49 -3.76 -2.63
N SER A 103 -10.68 -4.68 -2.09
CA SER A 103 -10.96 -5.47 -0.88
C SER A 103 -11.06 -4.64 0.41
N GLN A 104 -10.58 -3.39 0.42
CA GLN A 104 -10.51 -2.54 1.61
C GLN A 104 -11.50 -1.37 1.59
N ILE A 105 -12.30 -1.27 0.52
CA ILE A 105 -13.39 -0.31 0.37
C ILE A 105 -14.45 -0.44 1.49
N ALA A 106 -14.51 -1.57 2.20
CA ALA A 106 -15.50 -1.84 3.24
C ALA A 106 -15.11 -1.43 4.68
N GLY A 107 -13.91 -0.91 4.96
CA GLY A 107 -13.54 -0.63 6.36
C GLY A 107 -12.33 0.24 6.69
N ALA A 108 -11.50 0.65 5.72
CA ALA A 108 -10.31 1.44 6.03
C ALA A 108 -10.39 2.83 5.39
N ALA A 109 -10.51 3.86 6.22
CA ALA A 109 -10.32 5.25 5.82
C ALA A 109 -8.83 5.47 5.48
N VAL A 110 -8.49 5.34 4.21
CA VAL A 110 -7.18 5.79 3.71
C VAL A 110 -7.21 7.32 3.72
N GLY A 111 -6.38 7.94 4.56
CA GLY A 111 -5.83 9.28 4.30
C GLY A 111 -6.77 10.50 4.31
N GLY A 112 -8.03 10.40 4.72
CA GLY A 112 -8.94 11.54 4.85
C GLY A 112 -10.08 11.61 3.82
N LEU A 113 -10.25 10.58 3.00
CA LEU A 113 -11.41 10.43 2.12
C LEU A 113 -12.32 9.31 2.66
N LEU A 114 -13.24 9.66 3.56
CA LEU A 114 -14.52 8.93 3.59
C LEU A 114 -15.14 9.15 2.21
N LEU A 115 -15.24 8.10 1.39
CA LEU A 115 -16.38 7.76 0.51
C LEU A 115 -15.94 6.64 -0.43
N GLY A 116 -16.55 5.48 -0.27
CA GLY A 116 -16.20 4.26 -1.00
C GLY A 116 -16.33 4.37 -2.52
N GLY A 117 -15.56 3.52 -3.20
CA GLY A 117 -15.65 3.26 -4.63
C GLY A 117 -14.65 4.08 -5.44
N VAL A 118 -13.64 3.39 -5.97
CA VAL A 118 -13.05 3.62 -7.30
C VAL A 118 -13.21 5.04 -7.85
N GLY A 119 -12.21 5.89 -7.65
CA GLY A 119 -12.00 7.08 -8.46
C GLY A 119 -13.06 8.17 -8.32
N LEU A 120 -12.96 8.96 -7.25
CA LEU A 120 -13.44 10.34 -7.31
C LEU A 120 -12.46 11.14 -8.18
N ILE A 121 -12.53 10.97 -9.50
CA ILE A 121 -12.04 12.00 -10.42
C ILE A 121 -12.88 13.23 -10.10
N VAL A 122 -12.28 14.28 -9.54
CA VAL A 122 -12.91 15.60 -9.39
C VAL A 122 -13.07 16.22 -10.78
N GLY A 123 -13.90 15.62 -11.63
CA GLY A 123 -14.27 16.12 -12.95
C GLY A 123 -15.46 17.08 -12.92
N GLY A 124 -16.18 17.17 -11.78
CA GLY A 124 -17.43 17.94 -11.66
C GLY A 124 -17.42 19.09 -10.64
N LEU A 125 -16.50 19.10 -9.67
CA LEU A 125 -16.38 20.20 -8.69
C LEU A 125 -15.32 21.25 -9.05
N SER A 126 -14.70 21.15 -10.23
CA SER A 126 -13.86 22.22 -10.79
C SER A 126 -14.68 23.44 -11.28
N GLY A 127 -15.98 23.51 -10.98
CA GLY A 127 -16.80 24.71 -11.23
C GLY A 127 -16.50 25.88 -10.28
N LYS A 128 -15.74 25.67 -9.19
CA LYS A 128 -15.41 26.72 -8.19
C LYS A 128 -13.92 26.99 -7.96
N LYS A 129 -12.99 26.41 -8.71
CA LYS A 129 -11.60 26.88 -8.71
C LYS A 129 -11.49 28.13 -9.59
N LYS A 130 -11.79 29.29 -8.99
CA LYS A 130 -11.21 30.57 -9.42
C LYS A 130 -9.73 30.32 -9.72
N THR A 131 -9.35 30.35 -11.01
CA THR A 131 -8.08 30.87 -11.52
C THR A 131 -6.92 30.96 -10.51
N ASN A 132 -6.58 29.88 -9.79
CA ASN A 132 -5.47 29.94 -8.87
C ASN A 132 -4.22 29.86 -9.74
N ARG A 133 -3.69 31.03 -10.07
CA ARG A 133 -2.49 31.18 -10.90
C ARG A 133 -1.27 30.56 -10.22
N LYS A 134 -1.36 30.19 -8.95
CA LYS A 134 -0.30 29.61 -8.15
C LYS A 134 -0.68 28.23 -7.62
N VAL A 135 0.35 27.42 -7.39
CA VAL A 135 0.35 26.17 -6.63
C VAL A 135 1.37 26.33 -5.51
N SER A 136 1.02 25.92 -4.30
CA SER A 136 1.80 26.06 -3.08
C SER A 136 2.37 24.72 -2.60
N SER A 137 1.61 23.63 -2.79
CA SER A 137 2.05 22.28 -2.45
C SER A 137 1.64 21.24 -3.49
N ILE A 138 2.52 20.27 -3.69
CA ILE A 138 2.27 19.05 -4.48
C ILE A 138 2.90 17.89 -3.70
N GLU A 139 2.14 16.82 -3.47
CA GLU A 139 2.53 15.69 -2.63
C GLU A 139 1.95 14.39 -3.18
N VAL A 140 2.76 13.32 -3.19
CA VAL A 140 2.28 11.95 -3.38
C VAL A 140 2.31 11.26 -2.02
N ARG A 141 1.18 10.72 -1.60
CA ARG A 141 1.01 9.94 -0.36
C ARG A 141 0.80 8.48 -0.70
N VAL A 142 1.51 7.60 0.00
CA VAL A 142 1.31 6.15 -0.06
C VAL A 142 0.87 5.67 1.30
N VAL A 143 -0.12 4.77 1.30
CA VAL A 143 -0.64 4.16 2.52
C VAL A 143 -0.36 2.68 2.51
N VAL A 144 0.23 2.17 3.58
CA VAL A 144 0.66 0.77 3.73
C VAL A 144 0.02 0.10 4.95
N ASN A 145 0.02 -1.22 4.96
CA ASN A 145 -0.49 -2.05 6.04
C ASN A 145 0.51 -2.11 7.23
N ASP A 146 0.80 -0.96 7.83
CA ASP A 146 1.59 -0.85 9.05
C ASP A 146 0.84 -0.01 10.10
N THR A 147 0.46 -0.64 11.21
CA THR A 147 -0.23 0.05 12.33
C THR A 147 0.65 1.05 13.05
N ASN A 148 1.97 0.82 13.00
CA ASN A 148 3.05 1.74 13.35
C ASN A 148 2.86 3.13 12.78
N ASN A 149 2.62 3.07 11.48
CA ASN A 149 3.40 3.83 10.54
C ASN A 149 2.72 3.71 9.14
N PRO A 150 1.42 4.03 9.00
CA PRO A 150 0.71 3.69 7.78
C PRO A 150 0.89 4.71 6.64
N LEU A 151 1.36 5.93 6.93
CA LEU A 151 1.35 7.06 5.98
C LEU A 151 2.76 7.50 5.58
N HIS A 152 3.01 7.55 4.27
CA HIS A 152 4.27 7.99 3.67
C HIS A 152 4.04 9.11 2.65
N ASP A 153 4.50 10.32 3.01
CA ASP A 153 4.33 11.52 2.20
C ASP A 153 5.62 11.91 1.50
N VAL A 154 5.55 12.07 0.18
CA VAL A 154 6.64 12.58 -0.64
C VAL A 154 6.27 13.96 -1.17
N PRO A 155 6.70 15.04 -0.52
CA PRO A 155 6.43 16.39 -1.00
C PRO A 155 7.31 16.69 -2.22
N LEU A 156 6.69 17.06 -3.33
CA LEU A 156 7.35 17.40 -4.59
C LEU A 156 7.47 18.92 -4.79
N LEU A 157 6.63 19.69 -4.09
CA LEU A 157 6.65 21.14 -4.06
C LEU A 157 6.12 21.62 -2.69
N GLN A 158 6.80 22.58 -2.06
CA GLN A 158 6.33 23.27 -0.84
C GLN A 158 6.70 24.76 -0.91
N ARG A 159 6.33 25.41 -2.02
CA ARG A 159 6.55 26.84 -2.24
C ARG A 159 5.57 27.37 -3.28
N GLU A 160 5.15 28.62 -3.11
CA GLU A 160 4.33 29.28 -4.11
C GLU A 160 5.03 29.34 -5.46
N THR A 161 4.39 28.77 -6.47
CA THR A 161 4.90 28.68 -7.84
C THR A 161 3.75 28.92 -8.80
N SER A 162 3.99 29.64 -9.90
CA SER A 162 2.94 29.79 -10.92
C SER A 162 2.53 28.42 -11.45
N ARG A 163 1.23 28.08 -11.39
CA ARG A 163 0.70 26.79 -11.86
C ARG A 163 0.98 26.56 -13.34
N ASN A 164 1.08 27.64 -14.11
CA ASN A 164 1.39 27.60 -15.55
C ASN A 164 2.89 27.62 -15.86
N SER A 165 3.75 27.72 -14.84
CA SER A 165 5.20 27.62 -15.04
C SER A 165 5.58 26.24 -15.57
N PRO A 166 6.64 26.13 -16.41
CA PRO A 166 7.16 24.86 -16.87
C PRO A 166 7.52 23.90 -15.72
N GLU A 167 8.04 24.44 -14.62
CA GLU A 167 8.40 23.67 -13.43
C GLU A 167 7.18 23.03 -12.77
N ALA A 168 6.14 23.82 -12.47
CA ALA A 168 4.92 23.29 -11.85
C ALA A 168 4.25 22.24 -12.74
N LYS A 169 4.18 22.47 -14.06
CA LYS A 169 3.63 21.49 -15.01
C LYS A 169 4.41 20.19 -14.98
N ARG A 170 5.75 20.26 -15.04
CA ARG A 170 6.63 19.08 -15.00
C ARG A 170 6.41 18.27 -13.72
N ILE A 171 6.35 18.94 -12.56
CA ILE A 171 6.16 18.27 -11.27
C ILE A 171 4.77 17.62 -11.20
N ILE A 172 3.71 18.31 -11.66
CA ILE A 172 2.35 17.74 -11.69
C ILE A 172 2.28 16.52 -12.62
N GLU A 173 2.91 16.59 -13.79
CA GLU A 173 2.95 15.48 -14.75
C GLU A 173 3.75 14.28 -14.19
N GLU A 174 4.90 14.52 -13.58
CA GLU A 174 5.72 13.51 -12.89
C GLU A 174 4.91 12.84 -11.77
N ALA A 175 4.24 13.62 -10.92
CA ALA A 175 3.41 13.11 -9.84
C ALA A 175 2.24 12.26 -10.34
N ARG A 176 1.56 12.70 -11.41
CA ARG A 176 0.45 11.95 -12.04
C ARG A 176 0.92 10.65 -12.66
N LEU A 177 2.05 10.68 -13.36
CA LEU A 177 2.64 9.47 -13.95
C LEU A 177 2.98 8.45 -12.86
N PHE A 178 3.63 8.91 -11.79
CA PHE A 178 4.03 8.04 -10.69
C PHE A 178 2.81 7.49 -9.94
N HIS A 179 1.78 8.31 -9.70
CA HIS A 179 0.50 7.86 -9.14
C HIS A 179 -0.16 6.79 -10.02
N ALA A 180 -0.18 6.98 -11.34
CA ALA A 180 -0.73 6.00 -12.28
C ALA A 180 0.06 4.67 -12.28
N GLN A 181 1.38 4.72 -12.11
CA GLN A 181 2.18 3.51 -11.94
C GLN A 181 1.77 2.75 -10.68
N LEU A 182 1.65 3.43 -9.53
CA LEU A 182 1.18 2.82 -8.29
C LEU A 182 -0.24 2.26 -8.45
N ASP A 183 -1.16 2.99 -9.11
CA ASP A 183 -2.53 2.54 -9.37
C ASP A 183 -2.57 1.21 -10.13
N VAL A 184 -1.78 1.08 -11.20
CA VAL A 184 -1.70 -0.17 -11.96
C VAL A 184 -1.19 -1.32 -11.09
N LEU A 185 -0.17 -1.08 -10.26
CA LEU A 185 0.42 -2.11 -9.42
C LEU A 185 -0.51 -2.55 -8.29
N ILE A 186 -1.14 -1.61 -7.61
CA ILE A 186 -2.12 -1.86 -6.54
C ILE A 186 -3.30 -2.67 -7.09
N LYS A 187 -3.83 -2.30 -8.27
CA LYS A 187 -4.94 -3.03 -8.91
C LYS A 187 -4.56 -4.44 -9.32
N ARG A 188 -3.35 -4.65 -9.87
CA ARG A 188 -2.84 -5.98 -10.24
C ARG A 188 -2.67 -6.87 -9.01
N ALA A 189 -2.06 -6.34 -7.95
CA ALA A 189 -1.89 -7.05 -6.69
C ALA A 189 -3.25 -7.46 -6.07
N ASP A 190 -4.20 -6.52 -6.09
CA ASP A 190 -5.54 -6.76 -5.56
C ASP A 190 -6.35 -7.77 -6.39
N GLN A 191 -6.19 -7.80 -7.70
CA GLN A 191 -6.78 -8.84 -8.55
C GLN A 191 -6.14 -10.21 -8.27
N ALA A 192 -4.81 -10.29 -8.23
CA ALA A 192 -4.10 -11.55 -7.97
C ALA A 192 -4.46 -12.13 -6.60
N GLN A 193 -4.60 -11.29 -5.56
CA GLN A 193 -5.03 -11.76 -4.25
C GLN A 193 -6.47 -12.27 -4.27
N ARG A 194 -7.40 -11.59 -4.95
CA ARG A 194 -8.79 -12.05 -5.07
C ARG A 194 -8.89 -13.38 -5.80
N GLU A 195 -8.11 -13.56 -6.86
CA GLU A 195 -8.03 -14.83 -7.60
C GLU A 195 -7.48 -15.96 -6.71
N ALA A 196 -6.42 -15.69 -5.94
CA ALA A 196 -5.84 -16.65 -5.00
C ALA A 196 -6.80 -16.99 -3.84
N GLU A 197 -7.53 -16.02 -3.31
CA GLU A 197 -8.56 -16.24 -2.29
C GLU A 197 -9.74 -17.05 -2.84
N HIS A 198 -10.22 -16.73 -4.03
CA HIS A 198 -11.28 -17.48 -4.70
C HIS A 198 -10.87 -18.93 -4.96
N GLN A 199 -9.62 -19.15 -5.40
CA GLN A 199 -9.07 -20.48 -5.61
C GLN A 199 -9.00 -21.28 -4.30
N LYS A 200 -8.53 -20.67 -3.21
CA LYS A 200 -8.51 -21.31 -1.88
C LYS A 200 -9.92 -21.66 -1.38
N LEU A 201 -10.91 -20.80 -1.66
CA LEU A 201 -12.30 -21.06 -1.30
C LEU A 201 -12.88 -22.24 -2.09
N ILE A 202 -12.61 -22.31 -3.39
CA ILE A 202 -13.00 -23.46 -4.24
C ILE A 202 -12.34 -24.74 -3.72
N GLU A 203 -11.03 -24.73 -3.47
CA GLU A 203 -10.30 -25.89 -2.97
C GLU A 203 -10.82 -26.36 -1.60
N ALA A 204 -11.12 -25.42 -0.69
CA ALA A 204 -11.70 -25.73 0.61
C ALA A 204 -13.13 -26.31 0.50
N GLN A 205 -13.92 -25.81 -0.46
CA GLN A 205 -15.26 -26.36 -0.75
C GLN A 205 -15.17 -27.75 -1.39
N SER A 206 -14.25 -27.97 -2.33
CA SER A 206 -14.00 -29.28 -2.92
C SER A 206 -13.47 -30.28 -1.89
N ALA A 207 -12.61 -29.86 -0.97
CA ALA A 207 -12.14 -30.70 0.14
C ALA A 207 -13.26 -31.06 1.13
N ARG A 208 -14.19 -30.13 1.40
CA ARG A 208 -15.40 -30.41 2.21
C ARG A 208 -16.43 -31.28 1.48
N ALA A 209 -16.57 -31.12 0.16
CA ALA A 209 -17.40 -31.97 -0.69
C ALA A 209 -16.80 -33.38 -0.88
N ASN A 210 -15.50 -33.54 -0.61
CA ASN A 210 -14.79 -34.82 -0.54
C ASN A 210 -14.78 -35.44 0.87
N VAL A 211 -15.46 -34.85 1.85
CA VAL A 211 -16.09 -35.69 2.87
C VAL A 211 -17.10 -36.50 2.08
N PRO A 212 -16.96 -37.83 1.96
CA PRO A 212 -17.89 -38.61 1.16
C PRO A 212 -19.27 -38.24 1.66
N ALA A 213 -20.08 -37.59 0.81
CA ALA A 213 -21.51 -37.52 1.02
C ALA A 213 -21.89 -38.95 1.36
N LEU A 214 -22.23 -39.21 2.63
CA LEU A 214 -22.36 -40.55 3.19
C LEU A 214 -23.08 -41.39 2.17
N SER A 215 -22.32 -42.22 1.45
CA SER A 215 -22.85 -42.93 0.31
C SER A 215 -23.94 -43.80 0.90
N ILE A 216 -25.12 -43.84 0.27
CA ILE A 216 -26.20 -44.72 0.71
C ILE A 216 -25.66 -46.15 0.94
N ALA A 217 -24.67 -46.57 0.14
CA ALA A 217 -23.95 -47.84 0.33
C ALA A 217 -23.19 -47.94 1.68
N ASP A 218 -22.51 -46.89 2.13
CA ASP A 218 -21.79 -46.87 3.42
C ASP A 218 -22.76 -46.83 4.62
N GLU A 219 -23.88 -46.12 4.50
CA GLU A 219 -24.93 -46.15 5.54
C GLU A 219 -25.61 -47.51 5.61
N LEU A 220 -25.89 -48.13 4.45
CA LEU A 220 -26.40 -49.51 4.40
C LEU A 220 -25.41 -50.51 4.99
N ARG A 221 -24.10 -50.32 4.78
CA ARG A 221 -23.05 -51.16 5.37
C ARG A 221 -23.03 -51.03 6.90
N LYS A 222 -23.05 -49.80 7.43
CA LYS A 222 -23.14 -49.55 8.89
C LYS A 222 -24.41 -50.13 9.51
N LEU A 223 -25.56 -49.97 8.87
CA LEU A 223 -26.82 -50.59 9.34
C LEU A 223 -26.71 -52.11 9.40
N THR A 224 -26.00 -52.71 8.45
CA THR A 224 -25.79 -54.17 8.40
C THR A 224 -24.85 -54.63 9.52
N GLU A 225 -23.80 -53.85 9.84
CA GLU A 225 -22.89 -54.09 10.96
C GLU A 225 -23.58 -53.94 12.33
N LEU A 226 -24.44 -52.94 12.50
CA LEU A 226 -25.23 -52.76 13.74
C LEU A 226 -26.26 -53.87 13.95
N ARG A 227 -26.81 -54.43 12.86
CA ARG A 227 -27.68 -55.60 12.93
C ARG A 227 -26.90 -56.87 13.26
N SER A 228 -25.73 -57.08 12.67
CA SER A 228 -24.93 -58.29 12.91
C SER A 228 -24.30 -58.30 14.31
N SER A 229 -24.01 -57.14 14.88
CA SER A 229 -23.58 -56.97 16.28
C SER A 229 -24.72 -57.08 17.30
N GLY A 230 -25.98 -57.11 16.84
CA GLY A 230 -27.15 -57.25 17.71
C GLY A 230 -27.61 -55.96 18.39
N GLU A 231 -27.03 -54.81 18.03
CA GLU A 231 -27.43 -53.49 18.53
C GLU A 231 -28.74 -52.98 17.91
N LEU A 232 -29.13 -53.53 16.76
CA LEU A 232 -30.39 -53.25 16.06
C LEU A 232 -31.26 -54.49 15.94
N SER A 233 -32.54 -54.37 16.30
CA SER A 233 -33.53 -55.41 16.02
C SER A 233 -33.84 -55.50 14.52
N HIS A 234 -34.41 -56.63 14.09
CA HIS A 234 -34.78 -56.83 12.68
C HIS A 234 -35.78 -55.78 12.17
N ALA A 235 -36.73 -55.37 13.02
CA ALA A 235 -37.75 -54.40 12.68
C ALA A 235 -37.17 -52.98 12.52
N GLU A 236 -36.28 -52.57 13.42
CA GLU A 236 -35.61 -51.26 13.37
C GLU A 236 -34.69 -51.14 12.15
N PHE A 237 -33.95 -52.21 11.83
CA PHE A 237 -33.13 -52.28 10.63
C PHE A 237 -33.95 -52.08 9.35
N GLN A 238 -35.11 -52.76 9.21
CA GLN A 238 -35.95 -52.60 8.03
C GLN A 238 -36.54 -51.19 7.89
N ALA A 239 -36.97 -50.58 9.00
CA ALA A 239 -37.52 -49.23 9.00
C ALA A 239 -36.50 -48.14 8.66
N LEU A 240 -35.24 -48.31 9.07
CA LEU A 240 -34.15 -47.40 8.71
C LEU A 240 -33.69 -47.62 7.27
N ARG A 241 -33.61 -48.87 6.82
CA ARG A 241 -33.24 -49.22 5.44
C ARG A 241 -34.24 -48.69 4.42
N SER A 242 -35.55 -48.72 4.70
CA SER A 242 -36.57 -48.19 3.78
C SER A 242 -36.49 -46.66 3.66
N LYS A 243 -36.18 -45.95 4.75
CA LYS A 243 -35.94 -44.49 4.74
C LYS A 243 -34.71 -44.08 3.93
N LEU A 244 -33.74 -44.98 3.80
CA LEU A 244 -32.47 -44.74 3.10
C LEU A 244 -32.51 -45.04 1.60
N ILE A 245 -33.51 -45.81 1.15
CA ILE A 245 -33.65 -46.25 -0.25
C ILE A 245 -34.84 -45.56 -0.95
N ALA A 246 -35.70 -44.86 -0.20
CA ALA A 246 -36.81 -44.06 -0.73
C ALA A 246 -36.35 -42.69 -1.25
#